data_AF-A0AAW3MYL1-F1
#
_entry.id   AF-A0AAW3MYL1-F1
#
_cell.length_a   1.000
_cell.length_b   1.000
_cell.length_c   1.000
_cell.angle_alpha   90.00
_cell.angle_beta   90.00
_cell.angle_gamma   90.00
#
_symmetry.space_group_name_H-M   'P 1'
#
loop_
_entity.id
_entity.type
_entity.pdbx_description
1 polymer ?
#
loop_
_entity_poly.entity_id
_entity_poly.type
_entity_poly.pdbx_seq_one_letter_code
_entity_poly.pdbx_strand_id
1 'polypeptide(L)'
;MGQAAAAGDAASNEHAVRYRLDNDEFELADGGRYRVDHPKLGPRYFRCMLDGIYPLISFYRPCTFVQLPWLTITGLFTLGELRSLTRMD
;
A
#
# COMPACT_ATOMS: atom_id res chain seq x y z
N MET A 1 19.08 -33.70 -18.79
CA MET A 1 17.70 -33.28 -19.08
C MET A 1 17.30 -32.28 -18.01
N GLY A 2 17.49 -30.99 -18.28
CA GLY A 2 17.09 -29.92 -17.37
C GLY A 2 15.62 -29.60 -17.60
N GLN A 3 14.81 -29.74 -16.56
CA GLN A 3 13.40 -29.39 -16.62
C GLN A 3 13.29 -27.87 -16.49
N ALA A 4 13.00 -27.22 -17.62
CA ALA A 4 12.59 -25.83 -17.64
C ALA A 4 11.23 -25.73 -16.94
N ALA A 5 11.22 -25.12 -15.75
CA ALA A 5 9.98 -24.71 -15.11
C ALA A 5 9.31 -23.68 -16.02
N ALA A 6 8.11 -24.02 -16.49
CA ALA A 6 7.30 -23.19 -17.34
C ALA A 6 7.13 -21.79 -16.72
N ALA A 7 7.34 -20.77 -17.55
CA ALA A 7 6.96 -19.41 -17.25
C ALA A 7 5.46 -19.39 -16.91
N GLY A 8 5.16 -19.24 -15.62
CA GLY A 8 3.80 -19.02 -15.16
C GLY A 8 3.29 -17.71 -15.73
N ASP A 9 2.10 -17.76 -16.31
CA ASP A 9 1.33 -16.63 -16.80
C ASP A 9 1.42 -15.44 -15.84
N ALA A 10 2.03 -14.35 -16.30
CA ALA A 10 2.03 -13.05 -15.63
C ALA A 10 0.68 -12.34 -15.82
N ALA A 11 -0.42 -13.04 -15.55
CA ALA A 11 -1.70 -12.42 -15.29
C ALA A 11 -1.69 -12.01 -13.81
N SER A 12 -1.10 -10.85 -13.52
CA SER A 12 -1.04 -10.27 -12.19
C SER A 12 -2.46 -10.05 -11.67
N ASN A 13 -3.03 -11.04 -10.99
CA ASN A 13 -4.12 -10.81 -10.06
C ASN A 13 -3.53 -9.93 -8.97
N GLU A 14 -3.63 -8.61 -9.13
CA GLU A 14 -3.35 -7.69 -8.04
C GLU A 14 -4.32 -8.01 -6.93
N HIS A 15 -3.84 -8.72 -5.91
CA HIS A 15 -4.64 -9.02 -4.74
C HIS A 15 -4.92 -7.68 -4.04
N ALA A 16 -6.16 -7.21 -4.14
CA ALA A 16 -6.59 -5.93 -3.59
C ALA A 16 -7.72 -6.14 -2.59
N VAL A 17 -7.67 -5.39 -1.50
CA VAL A 17 -8.66 -5.43 -0.42
C VAL A 17 -9.27 -4.06 -0.27
N ARG A 18 -10.60 -4.02 -0.21
CA ARG A 18 -11.36 -2.81 0.08
C ARG A 18 -11.59 -2.69 1.58
N TYR A 19 -11.28 -1.51 2.10
CA TYR A 19 -11.44 -1.15 3.49
C TYR A 19 -12.50 -0.06 3.59
N ARG A 20 -13.18 -0.03 4.74
CA ARG A 20 -14.14 1.02 5.07
C ARG A 20 -13.75 1.65 6.40
N LEU A 21 -13.66 2.98 6.41
CA LEU A 21 -13.50 3.78 7.62
C LEU A 21 -14.62 4.82 7.64
N ASP A 22 -15.47 4.76 8.66
CA ASP A 22 -16.73 5.51 8.72
C ASP A 22 -17.58 5.31 7.45
N ASN A 23 -17.76 6.37 6.65
CA ASN A 23 -18.53 6.37 5.40
C ASN A 23 -17.62 6.38 4.15
N ASP A 24 -16.31 6.34 4.31
CA ASP A 24 -15.35 6.37 3.21
C ASP A 24 -14.81 4.95 2.95
N GLU A 25 -14.74 4.59 1.68
CA GLU A 25 -14.14 3.35 1.21
C GLU A 25 -12.84 3.64 0.46
N PHE A 26 -11.86 2.78 0.65
CA PHE A 26 -10.58 2.86 -0.06
C PHE A 26 -10.04 1.46 -0.31
N GLU A 27 -9.18 1.34 -1.30
CA GLU A 27 -8.64 0.05 -1.73
C GLU A 27 -7.11 0.08 -1.64
N LEU A 28 -6.55 -1.02 -1.13
CA LEU A 28 -5.10 -1.25 -1.15
C LEU A 28 -4.84 -2.57 -1.84
N ALA A 29 -4.03 -2.54 -2.89
CA ALA A 29 -3.40 -3.67 -3.53
C ALA A 29 -2.09 -4.09 -2.84
N ASP A 30 -1.85 -5.40 -2.79
CA ASP A 30 -0.59 -6.01 -2.35
C ASP A 30 0.58 -5.52 -3.22
N GLY A 31 1.69 -5.18 -2.56
CA GLY A 31 2.85 -4.52 -3.18
C GLY A 31 2.60 -3.08 -3.64
N GLY A 32 1.39 -2.53 -3.45
CA GLY A 32 1.02 -1.21 -3.93
C GLY A 32 1.81 -0.07 -3.28
N ARG A 33 2.06 0.98 -4.06
CA ARG A 33 2.68 2.24 -3.62
C ARG A 33 1.63 3.34 -3.63
N TYR A 34 1.62 4.15 -2.58
CA TYR A 34 0.58 5.15 -2.39
C TYR A 34 1.15 6.46 -1.84
N ARG A 35 0.40 7.53 -2.11
CA ARG A 35 0.59 8.87 -1.54
C ARG A 35 -0.69 9.29 -0.82
N VAL A 36 -0.52 9.95 0.32
CA VAL A 36 -1.57 10.69 1.04
C VAL A 36 -1.05 12.07 1.43
N ASP A 37 -1.94 13.03 1.62
CA ASP A 37 -1.63 14.38 2.06
C ASP A 37 -1.94 14.54 3.55
N HIS A 38 -0.88 14.60 4.37
CA HIS A 38 -1.01 14.86 5.79
C HIS A 38 -1.10 16.37 6.04
N PRO A 39 -2.07 16.89 6.82
CA PRO A 39 -2.31 18.32 6.99
C PRO A 39 -1.12 19.11 7.56
N LYS A 40 -0.33 18.49 8.46
CA LYS A 40 0.87 19.11 9.06
C LYS A 40 2.21 18.70 8.42
N LEU A 41 2.34 17.44 7.95
CA LEU A 41 3.60 16.87 7.49
C LEU A 41 3.75 16.95 5.96
N GLY A 42 2.70 17.36 5.24
CA GLY A 42 2.67 17.34 3.79
C GLY A 42 2.50 15.93 3.22
N PRO A 43 2.92 15.70 1.96
CA PRO A 43 2.78 14.40 1.31
C PRO A 43 3.54 13.29 2.05
N ARG A 44 2.85 12.19 2.35
CA ARG A 44 3.44 10.95 2.88
C ARG A 44 3.32 9.84 1.85
N TYR A 45 4.36 9.06 1.73
CA TYR A 45 4.46 7.97 0.77
C TYR A 45 4.62 6.66 1.51
N PHE A 46 3.87 5.64 1.11
CA PHE A 46 3.92 4.34 1.75
C PHE A 46 3.77 3.19 0.76
N ARG A 47 4.30 2.04 1.16
CA ARG A 47 4.07 0.75 0.56
C ARG A 47 3.06 -0.02 1.38
N CYS A 48 2.22 -0.78 0.70
CA CYS A 48 1.33 -1.75 1.30
C CYS A 48 1.79 -3.16 0.90
N MET A 49 1.82 -4.06 1.87
CA MET A 49 1.74 -5.50 1.62
C MET A 49 0.48 -6.03 2.29
N LEU A 50 -0.15 -7.04 1.71
CA LEU A 50 -1.32 -7.68 2.27
C LEU A 50 -0.97 -9.07 2.82
N ASP A 51 -1.24 -9.28 4.09
CA ASP A 51 -1.31 -10.62 4.69
C ASP A 51 -2.78 -11.00 4.87
N GLY A 52 -3.33 -11.67 3.84
CA GLY A 52 -4.78 -11.89 3.73
C GLY A 52 -5.54 -10.57 3.55
N ILE A 53 -6.26 -10.15 4.59
CA ILE A 53 -7.00 -8.87 4.65
C ILE A 53 -6.31 -7.80 5.50
N TYR A 54 -5.15 -8.12 6.07
CA TYR A 54 -4.44 -7.22 6.98
C TYR A 54 -3.39 -6.42 6.22
N PRO A 55 -3.47 -5.07 6.21
CA PRO A 55 -2.48 -4.25 5.53
C PRO A 55 -1.25 -4.01 6.42
N LEU A 56 -0.09 -4.42 5.92
CA LEU A 56 1.23 -4.04 6.43
C LEU A 56 1.68 -2.77 5.71
N ILE A 57 1.91 -1.70 6.46
CA ILE A 57 2.25 -0.37 5.92
C ILE A 57 3.69 -0.01 6.25
N SER A 58 4.45 0.42 5.25
CA SER A 58 5.80 0.97 5.45
C SER A 58 5.92 2.31 4.75
N PHE A 59 6.18 3.36 5.51
CA PHE A 59 6.44 4.69 4.96
C PHE A 59 7.84 4.77 4.38
N TYR A 60 8.02 5.57 3.34
CA TYR A 60 9.32 5.82 2.74
C TYR A 60 9.46 7.28 2.30
N ARG A 61 10.70 7.71 2.06
CA ARG A 61 11.00 9.02 1.47
C ARG A 61 11.31 8.84 -0.02
N PRO A 62 10.54 9.46 -0.94
CA PRO A 62 10.83 9.40 -2.37
C PRO A 62 12.25 9.88 -2.67
N CYS A 63 12.84 9.35 -3.74
CA CYS A 63 14.19 9.68 -4.20
C CYS A 63 15.30 9.36 -3.17
N THR A 64 15.01 8.61 -2.12
CA THR A 64 15.98 8.11 -1.15
C THR A 64 15.80 6.60 -0.95
N PHE A 65 16.81 5.94 -0.37
CA PHE A 65 16.71 4.54 0.04
C PHE A 65 16.10 4.35 1.43
N VAL A 66 15.52 5.41 2.02
CA VAL A 66 14.98 5.35 3.38
C VAL A 66 13.58 4.75 3.36
N GLN A 67 13.47 3.54 3.90
CA GLN A 67 12.22 2.87 4.22
C GLN A 67 12.11 2.71 5.74
N LEU A 68 10.97 3.12 6.29
CA LEU A 68 10.66 2.94 7.71
C LEU A 68 10.13 1.52 7.97
N PRO A 69 10.11 1.04 9.23
CA PRO A 69 9.61 -0.29 9.55
C PRO A 69 8.19 -0.56 9.02
N TRP A 70 7.87 -1.83 8.83
CA TRP A 70 6.52 -2.28 8.53
C TRP A 70 5.66 -2.24 9.80
N LEU A 71 4.47 -1.66 9.70
CA LEU A 71 3.57 -1.39 10.81
C LEU A 71 2.15 -1.88 10.48
N THR A 72 1.50 -2.45 11.50
CA THR A 72 0.06 -2.74 11.49
C THR A 72 -0.53 -2.09 12.74
N ILE A 73 -0.85 -0.80 12.64
CA ILE A 73 -1.30 0.00 13.79
C ILE A 73 -2.59 0.73 13.42
N THR A 74 -3.55 0.73 14.35
CA THR A 74 -4.81 1.48 14.21
C THR A 74 -4.57 2.99 14.25
N GLY A 75 -5.31 3.76 13.45
CA GLY A 75 -5.17 5.23 13.44
C GLY A 75 -3.88 5.73 12.76
N LEU A 76 -3.24 4.89 11.94
CA LEU A 76 -2.06 5.27 11.16
C LEU A 76 -2.34 6.41 10.16
N PHE A 77 -3.58 6.45 9.69
CA PHE A 77 -4.12 7.48 8.81
C PHE A 77 -5.36 8.10 9.45
N THR A 78 -5.50 9.41 9.27
CA THR A 78 -6.75 10.12 9.50
C THR A 78 -7.68 9.95 8.30
N LEU A 79 -8.98 10.18 8.49
CA LEU A 79 -9.96 10.14 7.39
C LEU A 79 -9.61 11.12 6.26
N GLY A 80 -9.14 12.32 6.61
CA GLY A 80 -8.71 13.33 5.64
C GLY A 80 -7.55 12.88 4.77
N GLU A 81 -6.60 12.12 5.35
CA GLU A 81 -5.49 11.55 4.59
C GLU A 81 -5.97 10.47 3.61
N LEU A 82 -6.86 9.58 4.06
CA LEU A 82 -7.37 8.51 3.21
C LEU A 82 -8.21 9.04 2.04
N ARG A 83 -8.90 10.18 2.21
CA ARG A 83 -9.60 10.85 1.09
C ARG A 83 -8.67 11.40 0.01
N SER A 84 -7.40 11.63 0.34
CA SER A 84 -6.36 12.04 -0.61
C SER A 84 -5.56 10.87 -1.17
N LEU A 85 -5.91 9.63 -0.80
CA LEU A 85 -5.18 8.43 -1.20
C LEU A 85 -5.10 8.33 -2.72
N THR A 86 -3.88 8.27 -3.22
CA THR A 86 -3.60 8.10 -4.64
C THR A 86 -2.59 6.97 -4.80
N ARG A 87 -2.91 6.00 -5.67
CA ARG A 87 -1.98 4.95 -6.07
C ARG A 87 -0.91 5.52 -6.99
N MET A 88 0.32 5.05 -6.84
CA MET A 88 1.45 5.45 -7.66
C MET A 88 1.87 4.29 -8.56
N ASP A 89 2.01 4.59 -9.85
CA ASP A 89 2.40 3.65 -10.90
C ASP A 89 3.85 3.16 -10.76
#